data_AF-A0A9Q0SEV5-F1
#
_entry.id   AF-A0A9Q0SEV5-F1
#
_cell.length_a   1.000
_cell.length_b   1.000
_cell.length_c   1.000
_cell.angle_alpha   90.00
_cell.angle_beta   90.00
_cell.angle_gamma   90.00
#
_symmetry.space_group_name_H-M   'P 1'
#
loop_
_entity.id
_entity.type
_entity.pdbx_description
1 polymer ?
#
loop_
_entity_poly.entity_id
_entity_poly.type
_entity_poly.pdbx_seq_one_letter_code
_entity_poly.pdbx_strand_id
1 'polypeptide(L)' 'MKTDIILAWGEEFLIKQLILPIRLAGAHDEHLDRGCRSKPKFCIETRFGLTALFIVCQDCSAFEVVI' A
#
# COMPACT_ATOMS: atom_id res chain seq x y z
N MET A 1 34.47 -11.01 1.18
CA MET A 1 33.70 -9.76 1.32
C MET A 1 32.63 -9.68 0.21
N LYS A 2 31.59 -10.51 0.27
CA LYS A 2 30.45 -10.49 -0.68
C LYS A 2 29.26 -11.37 -0.23
N THR A 3 29.23 -11.82 1.03
CA THR A 3 28.21 -12.74 1.56
C THR A 3 27.34 -12.09 2.64
N ASP A 4 27.76 -10.95 3.20
CA ASP A 4 27.07 -10.30 4.32
C ASP A 4 25.91 -9.39 3.89
N ILE A 5 25.83 -9.03 2.59
CA ILE A 5 24.74 -8.20 2.07
C ILE A 5 23.44 -9.01 1.97
N ILE A 6 23.47 -10.31 1.68
CA ILE A 6 22.21 -11.07 1.46
C ILE A 6 21.45 -11.30 2.79
N LEU A 7 22.15 -11.32 3.93
CA LEU A 7 21.56 -11.62 5.24
C LEU A 7 21.01 -10.39 5.99
N ALA A 8 21.34 -9.17 5.55
CA ALA A 8 20.86 -7.92 6.16
C ALA A 8 19.52 -7.43 5.58
N TRP A 9 19.01 -8.08 4.52
CA TRP A 9 17.82 -7.66 3.77
C TRP A 9 16.64 -8.55 4.14
N GLY A 10 16.52 -8.86 5.44
CA GLY A 10 15.42 -9.62 6.02
C GLY A 10 14.06 -8.95 5.80
N GLU A 11 13.01 -9.57 6.35
CA GLU A 11 11.57 -9.22 6.36
C GLU A 11 11.16 -7.86 5.78
N GLU A 12 11.78 -6.74 6.17
CA GLU A 12 11.65 -5.41 5.55
C GLU A 12 11.70 -5.39 4.01
N PHE A 13 12.64 -6.12 3.38
CA PHE A 13 12.75 -6.18 1.93
C PHE A 13 11.59 -6.97 1.30
N LEU A 14 11.16 -8.06 1.96
CA LEU A 14 10.00 -8.86 1.55
C LEU A 14 8.70 -8.04 1.66
N ILE A 15 8.56 -7.25 2.73
CA ILE A 15 7.42 -6.34 2.92
C ILE A 15 7.38 -5.32 1.79
N LYS A 16 8.51 -4.70 1.45
CA LYS A 16 8.55 -3.64 0.44
C LYS A 16 8.37 -4.13 -0.99
N GLN A 17 9.02 -5.22 -1.36
CA GLN A 17 9.05 -5.67 -2.75
C GLN A 17 7.91 -6.61 -3.12
N LEU A 18 7.42 -7.42 -2.17
CA LEU A 18 6.40 -8.44 -2.45
C LEU A 18 5.05 -8.09 -1.84
N ILE A 19 5.01 -7.71 -0.57
CA ILE A 19 3.74 -7.54 0.16
C ILE A 19 3.04 -6.23 -0.24
N LEU A 20 3.78 -5.12 -0.32
CA LEU A 20 3.24 -3.81 -0.69
C LEU A 20 2.46 -3.85 -2.02
N PRO A 21 3.02 -4.34 -3.14
CA PRO A 21 2.30 -4.42 -4.41
C PRO A 21 1.05 -5.30 -4.35
N ILE A 22 1.11 -6.44 -3.65
CA ILE A 22 -0.04 -7.35 -3.50
C ILE A 22 -1.19 -6.64 -2.76
N ARG A 23 -0.88 -5.92 -1.68
CA ARG A 23 -1.88 -5.17 -0.90
C ARG A 23 -2.46 -4.00 -1.70
N LEU A 24 -1.64 -3.31 -2.49
CA LEU A 24 -2.08 -2.24 -3.38
C LEU A 24 -3.02 -2.74 -4.46
N ALA A 25 -2.69 -3.86 -5.10
CA ALA A 25 -3.55 -4.50 -6.10
C ALA A 25 -4.88 -4.95 -5.48
N GLY A 26 -4.84 -5.62 -4.32
CA GLY A 26 -6.04 -6.06 -3.62
C GLY A 26 -6.96 -4.90 -3.21
N ALA A 27 -6.41 -3.80 -2.68
CA ALA A 27 -7.19 -2.61 -2.34
C ALA A 27 -7.82 -1.94 -3.58
N HIS A 28 -7.13 -1.99 -4.73
CA HIS A 28 -7.67 -1.48 -5.99
C HIS A 28 -8.80 -2.37 -6.53
N ASP A 29 -8.67 -3.70 -6.42
CA ASP A 29 -9.73 -4.64 -6.84
C ASP A 29 -10.96 -4.52 -5.92
N GLU A 30 -10.77 -4.42 -4.61
CA GLU A 30 -11.87 -4.21 -3.66
C GLU A 30 -12.60 -2.87 -3.93
N HIS A 31 -11.85 -1.82 -4.27
CA HIS A 31 -12.43 -0.55 -4.69
C HIS A 31 -13.29 -0.69 -5.95
N LEU A 32 -12.82 -1.48 -6.93
CA LEU A 32 -13.54 -1.76 -8.16
C LEU A 32 -14.81 -2.59 -7.91
N ASP A 33 -14.74 -3.58 -7.02
CA ASP A 33 -15.88 -4.44 -6.63
C ASP A 33 -17.00 -3.63 -5.96
N ARG A 34 -16.67 -2.50 -5.32
CA ARG A 34 -17.66 -1.54 -4.80
C ARG A 34 -18.34 -0.71 -5.89
N GLY A 35 -17.98 -0.92 -7.16
CA GLY A 35 -18.60 -0.30 -8.32
C GLY A 35 -17.99 1.03 -8.77
N CYS A 36 -16.94 1.50 -8.10
CA CYS A 36 -16.23 2.70 -8.51
C CYS A 36 -15.16 2.34 -9.56
N ARG A 37 -15.26 2.94 -10.75
CA ARG A 37 -14.33 2.69 -11.88
C ARG A 37 -13.27 3.78 -12.04
N SER A 38 -13.32 4.78 -11.18
CA SER A 38 -12.34 5.85 -11.15
C SER A 38 -11.00 5.31 -10.68
N LYS A 39 -9.91 5.89 -11.16
CA LYS A 39 -8.57 5.48 -10.74
C LYS A 39 -8.27 6.09 -9.37
N PRO A 40 -8.19 5.30 -8.28
CA PRO A 40 -7.81 5.83 -6.98
C PRO A 40 -6.32 6.21 -6.96
N LYS A 41 -5.95 7.09 -6.03
CA LYS A 41 -4.56 7.47 -5.77
C LYS A 41 -4.09 6.83 -4.48
N PHE A 42 -2.80 6.47 -4.44
CA PHE A 42 -2.16 6.02 -3.22
C PHE A 42 -1.28 7.13 -2.66
N CYS A 43 -1.39 7.41 -1.36
CA CYS A 43 -0.57 8.41 -0.69
C CYS A 43 -0.18 7.96 0.73
N ILE A 44 1.00 8.37 1.17
CA ILE A 44 1.40 8.23 2.58
C ILE A 44 1.00 9.52 3.28
N GLU A 45 0.20 9.41 4.34
CA GLU A 45 -0.22 10.55 5.14
C GLU A 45 -0.05 10.26 6.63
N THR A 46 0.15 11.32 7.42
CA THR A 46 0.15 11.25 8.88
C THR A 46 -1.14 11.86 9.40
N ARG A 47 -1.97 11.07 10.09
CA ARG A 47 -3.23 11.53 10.71
C ARG A 47 -3.27 11.05 12.15
N PHE A 48 -3.67 11.93 13.08
CA PHE A 48 -3.71 11.63 14.52
C PHE A 48 -2.37 11.11 15.09
N GLY A 49 -1.25 11.54 14.50
CA GLY A 49 0.09 11.08 14.90
C GLY A 49 0.49 9.70 14.34
N LEU A 50 -0.34 9.07 13.50
CA LEU A 50 -0.06 7.80 12.85
C LEU A 50 0.22 8.01 11.36
N THR A 51 1.34 7.50 10.88
CA THR A 51 1.70 7.52 9.45
C THR A 51 1.29 6.19 8.83
N ALA A 52 0.46 6.25 7.78
CA ALA A 52 -0.02 5.07 7.08
C ALA A 52 -0.08 5.32 5.57
N LEU A 53 -0.10 4.24 4.79
CA LEU A 53 -0.38 4.28 3.36
C LEU A 53 -1.88 4.21 3.14
N PHE A 54 -2.43 5.16 2.38
CA PHE A 54 -3.86 5.28 2.11
C PHE A 54 -4.17 5.07 0.63
N ILE A 55 -5.35 4.50 0.36
CA ILE A 55 -6.03 4.59 -0.93
C ILE A 55 -7.08 5.70 -0.85
N VAL A 56 -7.04 6.63 -1.81
CA VAL A 56 -7.91 7.80 -1.86
C VAL A 56 -8.61 7.85 -3.21
N CYS A 57 -9.94 7.84 -3.18
CA CYS A 57 -10.76 8.09 -4.36
C CYS A 57 -11.66 9.29 -4.12
N GLN A 58 -11.56 10.31 -4.98
CA GLN A 58 -12.34 11.55 -4.84
C GLN A 58 -13.81 11.35 -5.22
N ASP A 59 -14.11 10.38 -6.08
CA ASP A 59 -15.47 10.21 -6.63
C ASP A 59 -16.41 9.46 -5.69
N CYS A 60 -15.89 8.52 -4.89
CA CYS A 60 -16.68 7.82 -3.88
C CYS A 60 -16.25 8.13 -2.44
N SER A 61 -15.36 9.11 -2.26
CA SER A 61 -14.79 9.48 -0.95
C SER A 61 -14.18 8.31 -0.17
N ALA A 62 -13.74 7.25 -0.86
CA ALA A 62 -13.07 6.12 -0.23
C ALA A 62 -11.72 6.57 0.32
N PHE A 63 -11.51 6.33 1.61
CA PHE A 63 -10.29 6.63 2.35
C PHE A 63 -9.97 5.48 3.30
N GLU A 64 -9.12 4.55 2.86
CA GLU A 64 -8.83 3.31 3.60
C GLU A 64 -7.33 3.13 3.81
N VAL A 65 -6.99 2.55 4.97
CA VAL A 65 -5.62 2.22 5.34
C VAL A 65 -5.20 0.95 4.63
N VAL A 66 -4.11 1.01 3.87
CA VAL A 66 -3.53 -0.13 3.16
C VAL A 66 -2.53 -0.87 4.07
N ILE A 67 -1.60 -0.14 4.70
CA ILE A 67 -0.55 -0.60 5.65
C ILE A 67 -0.27 0.50 6.68
#